data_AF-A0A967SPL6-F1
#
_entry.id   AF-A0A967SPL6-F1
#
_cell.length_a   1.000
_cell.length_b   1.000
_cell.length_c   1.000
_cell.angle_alpha   90.00
_cell.angle_beta   90.00
_cell.angle_gamma   90.00
#
_symmetry.space_group_name_H-M   'P 1'
#
loop_
_entity.id
_entity.type
_entity.pdbx_description
1 polymer ?
#
loop_
_entity_poly.entity_id
_entity_poly.type
_entity_poly.pdbx_seq_one_letter_code
_entity_poly.pdbx_strand_id
1 'polypeptide(L)'
;APTGHTLRLLSLPELMAVWIEGLLARRRKVNALGRMWRNVAGAAAGSAGADRDPVVEVLERRLARFRRAREIVTDPDHTAFAFVVTPERLPIEETRKAVSVLERNGIHVGAVLANRVLPDSATGGFVARRRQRERGYLEEIDALFPDHPVVRIPLLDTDVHGIEA
;
A
#
# COMPACT_ATOMS: atom_id res chain seq x y z
N ALA A 1 8.70 -12.70 -1.97
CA ALA A 1 9.03 -11.55 -1.13
C ALA A 1 7.76 -10.91 -0.57
N PRO A 2 7.67 -10.69 0.76
CA PRO A 2 6.49 -10.14 1.44
C PRO A 2 6.12 -8.70 1.01
N THR A 3 7.08 -7.96 0.47
CA THR A 3 6.93 -6.61 -0.13
C THR A 3 5.93 -6.62 -1.29
N GLY A 4 6.02 -7.58 -2.21
CA GLY A 4 5.17 -7.62 -3.40
C GLY A 4 3.67 -7.85 -3.10
N HIS A 5 3.36 -8.65 -2.07
CA HIS A 5 1.97 -8.88 -1.67
C HIS A 5 1.39 -7.66 -0.97
N THR A 6 2.18 -7.01 -0.11
CA THR A 6 1.80 -5.79 0.60
C THR A 6 1.54 -4.62 -0.36
N LEU A 7 2.44 -4.39 -1.32
CA LEU A 7 2.25 -3.32 -2.33
C LEU A 7 0.97 -3.52 -3.15
N ARG A 8 0.66 -4.76 -3.55
CA ARG A 8 -0.60 -5.07 -4.25
C ARG A 8 -1.83 -4.80 -3.39
N LEU A 9 -1.76 -5.10 -2.09
CA LEU A 9 -2.84 -4.81 -1.15
C LEU A 9 -3.06 -3.30 -0.98
N LEU A 10 -1.99 -2.49 -1.02
CA LEU A 10 -2.07 -1.02 -0.90
C LEU A 10 -2.57 -0.34 -2.18
N SER A 11 -2.31 -0.91 -3.36
CA SER A 11 -2.91 -0.46 -4.63
C SER A 11 -4.33 -0.99 -4.86
N LEU A 12 -4.78 -1.98 -4.08
CA LEU A 12 -6.08 -2.63 -4.24
C LEU A 12 -7.28 -1.66 -4.18
N PRO A 13 -7.35 -0.69 -3.23
CA PRO A 13 -8.52 0.17 -3.10
C PRO A 13 -8.83 0.97 -4.38
N GLU A 14 -7.80 1.48 -5.06
CA GLU A 14 -7.95 2.22 -6.32
C GLU A 14 -8.44 1.31 -7.45
N LEU A 15 -7.80 0.16 -7.65
CA LEU A 15 -8.19 -0.79 -8.69
C LEU A 15 -9.62 -1.31 -8.48
N MET A 16 -10.00 -1.59 -7.22
CA MET A 16 -11.34 -2.06 -6.88
C MET A 16 -12.40 -0.97 -7.05
N ALA A 17 -12.09 0.30 -6.74
CA ALA A 17 -13.00 1.40 -6.97
C ALA A 17 -13.37 1.52 -8.45
N VAL A 18 -12.37 1.55 -9.34
CA VAL A 18 -12.57 1.61 -10.80
C VAL A 18 -13.38 0.42 -11.30
N TRP A 19 -13.08 -0.78 -10.82
CA TRP A 19 -13.81 -1.98 -11.22
C TRP A 19 -15.28 -1.97 -10.78
N ILE A 20 -15.55 -1.54 -9.54
CA ILE A 20 -16.91 -1.42 -9.01
C ILE A 20 -17.70 -0.34 -9.75
N GLU A 21 -17.08 0.79 -10.10
CA GLU A 21 -17.70 1.82 -10.93
C GLU A 21 -18.14 1.27 -12.30
N GLY A 22 -17.31 0.43 -12.93
CA GLY A 22 -17.66 -0.27 -14.17
C GLY A 22 -18.85 -1.21 -14.01
N LEU A 23 -18.88 -2.01 -12.94
CA LEU A 23 -20.01 -2.89 -12.62
C LEU A 23 -21.30 -2.10 -12.38
N LEU A 24 -21.20 -0.99 -11.66
CA LEU A 24 -22.29 -0.08 -11.36
C LEU A 24 -22.87 0.53 -12.64
N ALA A 25 -22.00 1.01 -13.54
CA ALA A 25 -22.39 1.55 -14.84
C ALA A 25 -23.13 0.51 -15.69
N ARG A 26 -22.62 -0.73 -15.72
CA ARG A 26 -23.26 -1.84 -16.44
C ARG A 26 -24.62 -2.20 -15.84
N ARG A 27 -24.74 -2.27 -14.51
CA ARG A 27 -26.01 -2.59 -13.83
C ARG A 27 -27.07 -1.52 -14.09
N ARG A 28 -26.68 -0.24 -14.03
CA ARG A 28 -27.58 0.89 -14.34
C ARG A 28 -28.09 0.85 -15.77
N LYS A 29 -27.24 0.51 -16.75
CA LYS A 29 -27.65 0.31 -18.17
C LYS A 29 -28.69 -0.81 -18.30
N VAL A 30 -28.44 -1.98 -17.68
CA VAL A 30 -29.38 -3.12 -17.70
C VAL A 30 -30.73 -2.72 -17.09
N ASN A 31 -30.73 -2.00 -15.98
CA ASN A 31 -31.97 -1.53 -15.35
C ASN A 31 -32.74 -0.55 -16.25
N ALA A 32 -32.03 0.34 -16.96
CA ALA A 32 -32.65 1.27 -17.91
C ALA A 32 -33.29 0.56 -19.11
N LEU A 33 -32.56 -0.39 -19.71
CA LEU A 33 -33.07 -1.26 -20.77
C LEU A 33 -34.31 -2.03 -20.28
N GLY A 34 -34.24 -2.69 -19.13
CA GLY A 34 -35.38 -3.43 -18.57
C GLY A 34 -36.62 -2.57 -18.33
N ARG A 35 -36.45 -1.31 -17.88
CA ARG A 35 -37.56 -0.34 -17.77
C ARG A 35 -38.16 -0.02 -19.14
N MET A 36 -37.33 0.26 -20.14
CA MET A 36 -37.77 0.54 -21.50
C MET A 36 -38.56 -0.62 -22.10
N TRP A 37 -38.07 -1.86 -21.97
CA TRP A 37 -38.77 -3.05 -22.45
C TRP A 37 -40.13 -3.24 -21.78
N ARG A 38 -40.25 -3.04 -20.46
CA ARG A 38 -41.54 -3.12 -19.75
C ARG A 38 -42.53 -2.06 -20.22
N ASN A 39 -42.07 -0.85 -20.47
CA ASN A 39 -42.89 0.25 -20.98
C ASN A 39 -43.40 -0.05 -22.40
N VAL A 40 -42.56 -0.65 -23.26
CA VAL A 40 -42.92 -1.03 -24.64
C VAL A 40 -43.83 -2.26 -24.68
N ALA A 41 -43.62 -3.23 -23.79
CA ALA A 41 -44.42 -4.45 -23.72
C ALA A 41 -45.84 -4.26 -23.12
N GLY A 42 -46.25 -3.01 -22.85
CA GLY A 42 -47.60 -2.70 -22.38
C GLY A 42 -47.95 -3.24 -20.98
N ALA A 43 -46.96 -3.66 -20.19
CA ALA A 43 -47.15 -4.15 -18.83
C ALA A 43 -47.40 -2.98 -17.86
N ALA A 44 -48.58 -2.36 -17.98
CA ALA A 44 -49.07 -1.34 -17.06
C ALA A 44 -50.04 -1.98 -16.06
N ALA A 45 -49.51 -2.64 -15.02
CA ALA A 45 -50.17 -2.78 -13.70
C ALA A 45 -49.28 -3.60 -12.75
N GLY A 46 -48.89 -3.02 -11.61
CA GLY A 46 -48.36 -3.77 -10.47
C GLY A 46 -47.00 -3.32 -9.94
N SER A 47 -47.01 -2.32 -9.06
CA SER A 47 -45.91 -1.78 -8.26
C SER A 47 -44.95 -0.81 -8.98
N ALA A 48 -45.37 0.46 -9.02
CA ALA A 48 -44.47 1.61 -9.04
C ALA A 48 -43.71 1.75 -7.70
N GLY A 49 -43.08 0.67 -7.24
CA GLY A 49 -41.99 0.79 -6.29
C GLY A 49 -40.74 1.03 -7.12
N ALA A 50 -40.08 2.17 -6.94
CA ALA A 50 -38.67 2.27 -7.27
C ALA A 50 -37.92 1.29 -6.38
N ASP A 51 -37.99 0.00 -6.71
CA ASP A 51 -37.38 -1.05 -5.91
C ASP A 51 -35.89 -0.82 -6.07
N ARG A 52 -35.28 -0.26 -5.02
CA ARG A 52 -33.86 0.04 -4.98
C ARG A 52 -33.16 -1.26 -5.31
N ASP A 53 -32.45 -1.26 -6.43
CA ASP A 53 -31.74 -2.45 -6.86
C ASP A 53 -30.71 -2.82 -5.77
N PRO A 54 -30.92 -3.92 -5.02
CA PRO A 54 -30.10 -4.24 -3.87
C PRO A 54 -28.63 -4.47 -4.27
N VAL A 55 -28.39 -4.85 -5.53
CA VAL A 55 -27.03 -4.99 -6.06
C VAL A 55 -26.38 -3.63 -6.26
N VAL A 56 -27.11 -2.63 -6.75
CA VAL A 56 -26.60 -1.26 -6.86
C VAL A 56 -26.23 -0.73 -5.48
N GLU A 57 -27.11 -0.92 -4.48
CA GLU A 57 -26.85 -0.45 -3.12
C GLU A 57 -25.61 -1.12 -2.49
N VAL A 58 -25.45 -2.43 -2.68
CA VAL A 58 -24.24 -3.15 -2.22
C VAL A 58 -22.99 -2.64 -2.91
N LEU A 59 -23.03 -2.41 -4.23
CA LEU A 59 -21.89 -1.90 -5.00
C LEU A 59 -21.53 -0.47 -4.56
N GLU A 60 -22.51 0.41 -4.34
CA GLU A 60 -22.29 1.78 -3.85
C GLU A 60 -21.66 1.78 -2.46
N ARG A 61 -22.14 0.96 -1.53
CA ARG A 61 -21.53 0.82 -0.20
C ARG A 61 -20.08 0.31 -0.27
N ARG A 62 -19.79 -0.65 -1.15
CA ARG A 62 -18.43 -1.16 -1.35
C ARG A 62 -17.51 -0.10 -1.95
N LEU A 63 -18.00 0.63 -2.96
CA LEU A 63 -17.27 1.73 -3.58
C LEU A 63 -16.91 2.81 -2.56
N ALA A 64 -17.88 3.22 -1.72
CA ALA A 64 -17.66 4.18 -0.65
C ALA A 64 -16.56 3.70 0.32
N ARG A 65 -16.58 2.43 0.71
CA ARG A 65 -15.55 1.85 1.60
C ARG A 65 -14.16 1.88 0.97
N PHE A 66 -14.03 1.50 -0.31
CA PHE A 66 -12.72 1.51 -0.99
C PHE A 66 -12.19 2.93 -1.20
N ARG A 67 -13.05 3.89 -1.54
CA ARG A 67 -12.68 5.30 -1.63
C ARG A 67 -12.20 5.83 -0.28
N ARG A 68 -12.94 5.55 0.79
CA ARG A 68 -12.54 5.95 2.14
C ARG A 68 -11.20 5.33 2.56
N ALA A 69 -10.99 4.06 2.26
CA ALA A 69 -9.71 3.40 2.51
C ALA A 69 -8.57 4.06 1.73
N ARG A 70 -8.79 4.41 0.45
CA ARG A 70 -7.80 5.13 -0.36
C ARG A 70 -7.48 6.48 0.26
N GLU A 71 -8.50 7.28 0.59
CA GLU A 71 -8.33 8.59 1.23
C GLU A 71 -7.42 8.49 2.46
N ILE A 72 -7.70 7.58 3.38
CA ILE A 72 -6.91 7.39 4.61
C ILE A 72 -5.47 7.02 4.29
N VAL A 73 -5.25 6.07 3.37
CA VAL A 73 -3.91 5.56 3.06
C VAL A 73 -3.05 6.59 2.31
N THR A 74 -3.67 7.51 1.56
CA THR A 74 -2.96 8.57 0.83
C THR A 74 -2.91 9.91 1.57
N ASP A 75 -3.51 10.02 2.75
CA ASP A 75 -3.50 11.24 3.55
C ASP A 75 -2.17 11.35 4.32
N PRO A 76 -1.24 12.25 3.91
CA PRO A 76 0.08 12.36 4.53
C PRO A 76 0.05 12.92 5.95
N ASP A 77 -1.03 13.62 6.35
CA ASP A 77 -1.17 14.17 7.70
C ASP A 77 -1.58 13.10 8.71
N HIS A 78 -2.14 11.98 8.23
CA HIS A 78 -2.67 10.90 9.07
C HIS A 78 -1.95 9.56 8.88
N THR A 79 -1.34 9.32 7.72
CA THR A 79 -0.72 8.03 7.39
C THR A 79 0.64 8.21 6.71
N ALA A 80 1.64 7.46 7.18
CA ALA A 80 2.94 7.35 6.54
C ALA A 80 3.41 5.90 6.51
N PHE A 81 4.13 5.53 5.45
CA PHE A 81 4.81 4.26 5.33
C PHE A 81 6.29 4.38 5.70
N ALA A 82 6.78 3.43 6.47
CA ALA A 82 8.20 3.31 6.78
C ALA A 82 8.73 1.96 6.29
N PHE A 83 9.88 1.96 5.63
CA PHE A 83 10.53 0.74 5.15
C PHE A 83 11.64 0.33 6.09
N VAL A 84 11.62 -0.92 6.56
CA VAL A 84 12.74 -1.51 7.28
C VAL A 84 13.60 -2.31 6.30
N VAL A 85 14.85 -1.92 6.14
CA VAL A 85 15.80 -2.50 5.20
C VAL A 85 17.05 -2.96 5.93
N THR A 86 17.55 -4.15 5.61
CA THR A 86 18.88 -4.57 6.05
C THR A 86 19.92 -4.05 5.04
N PRO A 87 21.10 -3.57 5.46
CA PRO A 87 22.21 -3.15 4.58
C PRO A 87 22.79 -4.27 3.70
N GLU A 88 21.99 -4.76 2.75
CA GLU A 88 22.33 -5.78 1.78
C GLU A 88 21.69 -5.44 0.44
N ARG A 89 22.36 -5.82 -0.66
CA ARG A 89 21.97 -5.41 -2.02
C ARG A 89 20.52 -5.70 -2.39
N LEU A 90 20.04 -6.92 -2.10
CA LEU A 90 18.69 -7.33 -2.52
C LEU A 90 17.58 -6.58 -1.75
N PRO A 91 17.60 -6.50 -0.40
CA PRO A 91 16.66 -5.67 0.35
C PRO A 91 16.62 -4.20 -0.08
N ILE A 92 17.77 -3.60 -0.38
CA ILE A 92 17.86 -2.22 -0.86
C ILE A 92 17.13 -2.07 -2.20
N GLU A 93 17.43 -2.95 -3.15
CA GLU A 93 16.81 -2.93 -4.47
C GLU A 93 15.30 -3.22 -4.45
N GLU A 94 14.84 -4.11 -3.57
CA GLU A 94 13.41 -4.35 -3.35
C GLU A 94 12.71 -3.12 -2.75
N THR A 95 13.36 -2.48 -1.77
CA THR A 95 12.84 -1.28 -1.10
C THR A 95 12.75 -0.11 -2.08
N ARG A 96 13.79 0.10 -2.91
CA ARG A 96 13.80 1.13 -3.96
C ARG A 96 12.61 1.00 -4.91
N LYS A 97 12.34 -0.22 -5.37
CA LYS A 97 11.17 -0.50 -6.23
C LYS A 97 9.85 -0.28 -5.48
N ALA A 98 9.79 -0.65 -4.20
CA ALA A 98 8.60 -0.52 -3.38
C ALA A 98 8.23 0.94 -3.09
N VAL A 99 9.20 1.77 -2.68
CA VAL A 99 9.04 3.22 -2.48
C VAL A 99 8.48 3.85 -3.75
N SER A 100 9.12 3.59 -4.89
CA SER A 100 8.69 4.11 -6.19
C SER A 100 7.26 3.69 -6.56
N VAL A 101 6.81 2.50 -6.16
CA VAL A 101 5.41 2.08 -6.35
C VAL A 101 4.47 2.88 -5.45
N LEU A 102 4.77 3.03 -4.16
CA LEU A 102 3.92 3.74 -3.22
C LEU A 102 3.75 5.22 -3.60
N GLU A 103 4.84 5.90 -3.92
CA GLU A 103 4.81 7.32 -4.30
C GLU A 103 4.01 7.56 -5.58
N ARG A 104 4.14 6.68 -6.59
CA ARG A 104 3.29 6.74 -7.80
C ARG A 104 1.81 6.55 -7.51
N ASN A 105 1.46 5.90 -6.41
CA ASN A 105 0.08 5.74 -5.95
C ASN A 105 -0.34 6.85 -4.97
N GLY A 106 0.48 7.89 -4.77
CA GLY A 106 0.21 8.98 -3.84
C GLY A 106 0.26 8.56 -2.37
N ILE A 107 0.93 7.44 -2.06
CA ILE A 107 1.09 6.95 -0.68
C ILE A 107 2.40 7.52 -0.14
N HIS A 108 2.30 8.27 0.96
CA HIS A 108 3.45 8.94 1.56
C HIS A 108 4.41 7.94 2.23
N VAL A 109 5.69 8.02 1.86
CA VAL A 109 6.79 7.29 2.53
C VAL A 109 7.51 8.25 3.46
N GLY A 110 7.36 8.02 4.77
CA GLY A 110 7.88 8.92 5.80
C GLY A 110 9.33 8.64 6.21
N ALA A 111 9.81 7.40 6.09
CA ALA A 111 11.19 7.05 6.48
C ALA A 111 11.69 5.71 5.90
N VAL A 112 13.01 5.58 5.86
CA VAL A 112 13.71 4.31 5.64
C VAL A 112 14.55 3.98 6.88
N LEU A 113 14.34 2.82 7.48
CA LEU A 113 15.07 2.34 8.64
C LEU A 113 16.08 1.28 8.20
N ALA A 114 17.35 1.63 8.20
CA ALA A 114 18.45 0.69 8.00
C ALA A 114 18.67 -0.10 9.31
N ASN A 115 18.18 -1.34 9.35
CA ASN A 115 18.21 -2.20 10.54
C ASN A 115 19.42 -3.13 10.54
N ARG A 116 19.84 -3.56 11.74
CA ARG A 116 20.98 -4.46 11.97
C ARG A 116 22.32 -3.90 11.49
N VAL A 117 22.52 -2.59 11.66
CA VAL A 117 23.79 -1.93 11.35
C VAL A 117 24.86 -2.37 12.35
N LEU A 118 26.01 -2.83 11.89
CA LEU A 118 27.07 -3.31 12.78
C LEU A 118 27.58 -2.15 13.68
N PRO A 119 27.49 -2.28 15.01
CA PRO A 119 27.95 -1.23 15.90
C PRO A 119 29.47 -1.07 15.83
N ASP A 120 29.98 0.14 16.05
CA ASP A 120 31.42 0.43 16.01
C ASP A 120 32.22 -0.35 17.06
N SER A 121 31.56 -0.69 18.18
CA SER A 121 32.12 -1.50 19.26
C SER A 121 32.44 -2.94 18.87
N ALA A 122 31.85 -3.47 17.79
CA ALA A 122 32.10 -4.85 17.38
C ALA A 122 33.53 -5.02 16.82
N THR A 123 34.35 -5.83 17.48
CA THR A 123 35.77 -5.99 17.14
C THR A 123 36.07 -7.30 16.38
N GLY A 124 37.19 -7.32 15.66
CA GLY A 124 37.73 -8.52 15.00
C GLY A 124 37.84 -8.39 13.47
N GLY A 125 38.82 -9.06 12.88
CA GLY A 125 39.14 -8.90 11.45
C GLY A 125 38.02 -9.29 10.48
N PHE A 126 37.20 -10.29 10.85
CA PHE A 126 36.00 -10.66 10.07
C PHE A 126 34.93 -9.56 10.12
N VAL A 127 34.63 -9.04 11.32
CA VAL A 127 33.64 -7.98 11.54
C VAL A 127 34.06 -6.68 10.84
N ALA A 128 35.34 -6.31 10.93
CA ALA A 128 35.87 -5.12 10.26
C ALA A 128 35.65 -5.17 8.73
N ARG A 129 35.93 -6.32 8.09
CA ARG A 129 35.67 -6.50 6.65
C ARG A 129 34.18 -6.42 6.33
N ARG A 130 33.31 -6.98 7.18
CA ARG A 130 31.86 -6.91 6.97
C ARG A 130 31.34 -5.48 7.13
N ARG A 131 31.82 -4.72 8.12
CA ARG A 131 31.50 -3.30 8.32
C ARG A 131 31.96 -2.45 7.13
N GLN A 132 33.14 -2.72 6.58
CA GLN A 132 33.61 -2.00 5.39
C GLN A 132 32.67 -2.20 4.19
N ARG A 133 32.18 -3.42 3.97
CA ARG A 133 31.20 -3.70 2.92
C ARG A 133 29.84 -3.08 3.24
N GLU A 134 29.40 -3.16 4.48
CA GLU A 134 28.15 -2.57 4.97
C GLU A 134 28.12 -1.06 4.77
N ARG A 135 29.24 -0.36 4.98
CA ARG A 135 29.34 1.09 4.75
C ARG A 135 28.98 1.48 3.32
N GLY A 136 29.41 0.70 2.33
CA GLY A 136 29.01 0.92 0.93
C GLY A 136 27.51 0.77 0.71
N TYR A 137 26.85 -0.16 1.41
CA TYR A 137 25.40 -0.31 1.35
C TYR A 137 24.65 0.81 2.08
N LEU A 138 25.20 1.34 3.18
CA LEU A 138 24.63 2.50 3.87
C LEU A 138 24.72 3.75 2.99
N GLU A 139 25.86 3.97 2.35
CA GLU A 139 26.04 5.05 1.36
C GLU A 139 25.08 4.89 0.17
N GLU A 140 24.86 3.66 -0.31
CA GLU A 140 23.87 3.36 -1.35
C GLU A 140 22.43 3.68 -0.89
N ILE A 141 22.07 3.33 0.34
CA ILE A 141 20.75 3.67 0.92
C ILE A 141 20.57 5.20 0.96
N ASP A 142 21.55 5.93 1.50
CA ASP A 142 21.47 7.39 1.59
C ASP A 142 21.36 8.04 0.20
N ALA A 143 22.07 7.52 -0.80
CA ALA A 143 22.02 8.01 -2.18
C ALA A 143 20.71 7.69 -2.91
N LEU A 144 20.08 6.55 -2.61
CA LEU A 144 18.83 6.11 -3.24
C LEU A 144 17.59 6.77 -2.63
N PHE A 145 17.67 7.23 -1.39
CA PHE A 145 16.55 7.82 -0.66
C PHE A 145 16.88 9.24 -0.15
N PRO A 146 17.32 10.17 -1.01
CA PRO A 146 17.77 11.51 -0.57
C PRO A 146 16.65 12.35 0.04
N ASP A 147 15.40 12.11 -0.37
CA ASP A 147 14.22 12.85 0.09
C ASP A 147 13.55 12.19 1.30
N HIS A 148 14.06 11.07 1.79
CA HIS A 148 13.50 10.36 2.95
C HIS A 148 14.49 10.33 4.11
N PRO A 149 14.05 10.59 5.35
CA PRO A 149 14.86 10.35 6.52
C PRO A 149 15.34 8.90 6.59
N VAL A 150 16.66 8.71 6.62
CA VAL A 150 17.30 7.41 6.85
C VAL A 150 17.69 7.27 8.32
N VAL A 151 17.05 6.35 9.03
CA VAL A 151 17.34 6.05 10.44
C VAL A 151 18.15 4.76 10.52
N ARG A 152 19.29 4.79 11.19
CA ARG A 152 20.15 3.61 11.36
C ARG A 152 19.90 2.98 12.73
N ILE A 153 19.51 1.72 12.74
CA ILE A 153 19.27 0.94 13.97
C ILE A 153 20.44 -0.05 14.13
N PRO A 154 21.20 0.03 15.23
CA PRO A 154 22.32 -0.86 15.45
C PRO A 154 21.86 -2.30 15.65
N LEU A 155 22.71 -3.25 15.27
CA LEU A 155 22.58 -4.65 15.65
C LEU A 155 22.87 -4.76 17.15
N LEU A 156 21.85 -5.15 17.91
CA LEU A 156 21.96 -5.41 19.34
C LEU A 156 22.59 -6.80 19.59
N ASP A 157 23.13 -6.97 20.80
CA ASP A 157 23.72 -8.21 21.29
C ASP A 157 22.66 -9.26 21.64
N THR A 158 21.46 -8.83 22.04
CA THR A 158 20.31 -9.68 22.30
C THR A 158 19.08 -9.23 21.53
N ASP A 159 18.12 -10.14 21.37
CA ASP A 159 16.80 -9.81 20.82
C ASP A 159 16.04 -8.87 21.78
N VAL A 160 15.28 -7.94 21.20
CA VAL A 160 14.44 -7.01 21.97
C VAL A 160 13.17 -7.73 22.43
N HIS A 161 13.06 -7.97 23.73
CA HIS A 161 11.91 -8.62 24.35
C HIS A 161 11.47 -7.88 25.63
N GLY A 162 10.19 -7.52 25.72
CA GLY A 162 9.62 -6.82 26.88
C GLY A 162 9.46 -5.31 26.65
N ILE A 163 8.76 -4.65 27.58
CA ILE A 163 8.45 -3.21 27.50
C ILE A 163 9.64 -2.34 27.95
N GLU A 164 10.55 -2.92 28.73
CA GLU A 164 11.72 -2.24 29.31
C GLU A 164 13.01 -2.42 28.49
N ALA A 165 12.93 -3.11 27.34
CA ALA A 165 14.05 -3.42 26.48
C ALA A 165 14.41 -2.29 25.50
#